data_AF-A0ABD2MQU0-F1
#
_entry.id   AF-A0ABD2MQU0-F1
#
_cell.length_a   1.000
_cell.length_b   1.000
_cell.length_c   1.000
_cell.angle_alpha   90.00
_cell.angle_beta   90.00
_cell.angle_gamma   90.00
#
_symmetry.space_group_name_H-M   'P 1'
#
loop_
_entity.id
_entity.type
_entity.pdbx_description
1 polymer ?
#
loop_
_entity_poly.entity_id
_entity_poly.type
_entity_poly.pdbx_seq_one_letter_code
_entity_poly.pdbx_strand_id
1 'polypeptide(L)'
;MNRPVLTELRSWNIKAEIIKAAKNLKGTKIYMKENYSKDILQNRKHLFKIMMEARDKGQRKIIKYDKLIINGEVCPINQLQKADHEKSDQENESKRKQGPRSLSVRLPN
;
A
#
# COMPACT_ATOMS: atom_id res chain seq x y z
N MET A 1 0.90 -14.16 23.17
CA MET A 1 0.45 -12.88 23.75
C MET A 1 1.34 -11.77 23.24
N ASN A 2 0.99 -11.11 22.13
CA ASN A 2 1.76 -9.97 21.60
C ASN A 2 0.86 -8.73 21.55
N ARG A 3 0.52 -8.18 22.72
CA ARG A 3 -0.25 -6.93 22.81
C ARG A 3 0.71 -5.76 22.61
N PRO A 4 0.44 -4.83 21.67
CA PRO A 4 1.28 -3.66 21.50
C PRO A 4 1.21 -2.76 22.74
N VAL A 5 2.33 -2.13 23.06
CA VAL A 5 2.43 -1.09 24.09
C VAL A 5 2.21 0.26 23.41
N LEU A 6 1.28 1.05 23.95
CA LEU A 6 1.07 2.44 23.53
C LEU A 6 1.80 3.36 24.50
N THR A 7 2.62 4.26 23.95
CA THR A 7 3.40 5.21 24.74
C THR A 7 3.20 6.61 24.16
N GLU A 8 2.97 7.57 25.04
CA GLU A 8 2.91 8.99 24.69
C GLU A 8 4.23 9.67 25.05
N LEU A 9 4.63 10.63 24.21
CA LEU A 9 5.86 11.39 24.39
C LEU A 9 5.51 12.86 24.53
N ARG A 10 6.19 13.54 25.45
CA ARG A 10 5.98 14.97 25.70
C ARG A 10 6.32 15.84 24.50
N SER A 11 7.40 15.50 23.78
CA SER A 11 7.95 16.32 22.71
C SER A 11 7.86 15.61 21.36
N TRP A 12 7.31 16.29 20.37
CA TRP A 12 7.23 15.79 18.99
C TRP A 12 8.60 15.50 18.39
N ASN A 13 9.60 16.36 18.63
CA ASN A 13 10.94 16.19 18.07
C ASN A 13 11.59 14.88 18.55
N ILE A 14 11.46 14.58 19.84
CA ILE A 14 11.93 13.32 20.44
C ILE A 14 11.21 12.13 19.79
N LYS A 15 9.88 12.21 19.61
CA LYS A 15 9.12 11.18 18.90
C LYS A 15 9.66 10.94 17.49
N ALA A 16 9.92 12.01 16.73
CA ALA A 16 10.44 11.90 15.38
C ALA A 16 11.84 11.27 15.33
N GLU A 17 12.71 11.59 16.29
CA GLU A 17 14.05 10.99 16.41
C GLU A 17 13.99 9.50 16.75
N ILE A 18 13.17 9.13 17.75
CA ILE A 18 12.96 7.73 18.14
C ILE A 18 12.48 6.90 16.95
N ILE A 19 11.51 7.42 16.18
CA ILE A 19 10.95 6.70 15.04
C ILE A 19 11.95 6.59 13.88
N LYS A 20 12.78 7.61 13.65
CA LYS A 20 13.91 7.52 12.70
C LYS A 20 14.93 6.46 13.14
N ALA A 21 15.20 6.34 14.44
CA ALA A 21 16.11 5.37 15.02
C ALA A 21 15.54 3.94 15.04
N ALA A 22 14.21 3.76 14.90
CA ALA A 22 13.56 2.44 14.91
C ALA A 22 14.09 1.48 13.83
N LYS A 23 14.72 1.98 12.76
CA LYS A 23 15.43 1.17 11.77
C LYS A 23 16.55 0.31 12.38
N ASN A 24 17.12 0.74 13.50
CA ASN A 24 18.17 0.04 14.25
C ASN A 24 17.61 -1.18 15.01
N LEU A 25 16.29 -1.31 15.13
CA LEU A 25 15.64 -2.50 15.72
C LEU A 25 15.59 -3.67 14.73
N LYS A 26 16.03 -3.48 13.47
CA LYS A 26 16.08 -4.55 12.47
C LYS A 26 16.97 -5.70 12.97
N GLY A 27 16.46 -6.93 12.89
CA GLY A 27 17.13 -8.13 13.43
C GLY A 27 16.65 -8.51 14.83
N THR A 28 15.94 -7.61 15.52
CA THR A 28 15.21 -7.96 16.75
C THR A 28 13.78 -8.42 16.42
N LYS A 29 13.07 -8.93 17.43
CA LYS A 29 11.65 -9.29 17.36
C LYS A 29 10.71 -8.11 17.69
N ILE A 30 11.25 -6.89 17.78
CA ILE A 30 10.54 -5.69 18.21
C ILE A 30 10.38 -4.75 17.02
N TYR A 31 9.21 -4.14 16.88
CA TYR A 31 8.95 -3.09 15.92
C TYR A 31 8.23 -1.92 16.58
N MET A 32 8.42 -0.74 16.00
CA MET A 32 7.77 0.49 16.44
C MET A 32 7.12 1.17 15.24
N LYS A 33 5.92 1.72 15.46
CA LYS A 33 5.16 2.47 14.44
C LYS A 33 4.44 3.63 15.10
N GLU A 34 4.15 4.66 14.31
CA GLU A 34 3.25 5.74 14.76
C GLU A 34 1.83 5.21 14.98
N ASN A 35 1.19 5.69 16.04
CA ASN A 35 -0.23 5.47 16.30
C ASN A 35 -1.05 6.49 15.49
N TYR A 36 -1.65 6.05 14.38
CA TYR A 36 -2.49 6.87 13.51
C TYR A 36 -3.99 6.58 13.74
N SER A 37 -4.85 7.56 13.43
CA SER A 37 -6.30 7.32 13.41
C SER A 37 -6.68 6.29 12.34
N LYS A 38 -7.88 5.70 12.46
CA LYS A 38 -8.38 4.68 11.53
C LYS A 38 -8.43 5.20 10.09
N ASP A 39 -8.85 6.44 9.90
CA ASP A 39 -8.99 7.05 8.57
C ASP A 39 -7.62 7.20 7.89
N ILE A 40 -6.61 7.66 8.64
CA ILE A 40 -5.24 7.77 8.15
C ILE A 40 -4.69 6.37 7.80
N LEU A 41 -4.96 5.35 8.62
CA LEU A 41 -4.54 3.99 8.32
C LEU A 41 -5.18 3.46 7.04
N GLN A 42 -6.45 3.77 6.79
CA GLN A 42 -7.13 3.41 5.54
C GLN A 42 -6.54 4.13 4.34
N ASN A 43 -6.29 5.44 4.44
CA ASN A 43 -5.65 6.21 3.38
C ASN A 43 -4.25 5.66 3.06
N ARG A 44 -3.46 5.36 4.10
CA ARG A 44 -2.13 4.77 3.94
C ARG A 44 -2.15 3.40 3.25
N LYS A 45 -3.18 2.57 3.46
CA LYS A 45 -3.33 1.30 2.72
C LYS A 45 -3.49 1.54 1.22
N HIS A 46 -4.26 2.55 0.83
CA HIS A 46 -4.42 2.93 -0.58
C HIS A 46 -3.09 3.43 -1.15
N LEU A 47 -2.46 4.40 -0.47
CA LEU A 47 -1.15 4.94 -0.87
C LEU A 47 -0.08 3.85 -1.01
N PHE A 48 -0.12 2.82 -0.17
CA PHE A 48 0.84 1.71 -0.22
C PHE A 48 0.74 0.93 -1.53
N LYS A 49 -0.49 0.68 -2.05
CA LYS A 49 -0.68 -0.02 -3.33
C LYS A 49 0.01 0.73 -4.48
N ILE A 50 -0.22 2.03 -4.57
CA ILE A 50 0.33 2.90 -5.62
C ILE A 50 1.84 3.04 -5.48
N MET A 51 2.31 3.14 -4.24
CA MET A 51 3.73 3.15 -3.95
C MET A 51 4.42 1.86 -4.43
N MET A 52 3.75 0.71 -4.38
CA MET A 52 4.29 -0.53 -4.97
C MET A 52 4.38 -0.43 -6.50
N GLU A 53 3.36 0.08 -7.17
CA GLU A 53 3.42 0.30 -8.63
C GLU A 53 4.57 1.25 -9.01
N ALA A 54 4.76 2.34 -8.27
CA ALA A 54 5.88 3.26 -8.47
C ALA A 54 7.24 2.61 -8.15
N ARG A 55 7.28 1.65 -7.22
CA ARG A 55 8.48 0.86 -6.93
C ARG A 55 8.88 0.00 -8.11
N ASP A 56 7.92 -0.66 -8.75
CA ASP A 56 8.17 -1.53 -9.90
C ASP A 56 8.64 -0.73 -11.11
N LYS A 57 8.17 0.50 -11.24
CA LYS A 57 8.65 1.49 -12.25
C LYS A 57 10.01 2.10 -11.91
N GLY A 58 10.67 1.70 -10.83
CA GLY A 58 11.98 2.21 -10.43
C GLY A 58 11.97 3.65 -9.88
N GLN A 59 10.81 4.23 -9.58
CA GLN A 59 10.68 5.62 -9.13
C GLN A 59 11.08 5.79 -7.66
N ARG A 60 11.48 7.01 -7.29
CA ARG A 60 11.79 7.38 -5.90
C ARG A 60 10.49 7.76 -5.20
N LYS A 61 10.21 7.11 -4.07
CA LYS A 61 8.91 7.17 -3.37
C LYS A 61 9.09 7.38 -1.88
N ILE A 62 8.27 8.23 -1.30
CA ILE A 62 8.24 8.51 0.14
C ILE A 62 6.78 8.65 0.58
N ILE A 63 6.33 7.84 1.53
CA ILE A 63 5.05 8.07 2.21
C ILE A 63 5.32 8.87 3.48
N LYS A 64 4.69 10.04 3.62
CA LYS A 64 4.75 10.88 4.81
C LYS A 64 3.33 11.15 5.29
N TYR A 65 2.99 10.64 6.48
CA TYR A 65 1.65 10.74 7.06
C TYR A 65 0.55 10.18 6.12
N ASP A 66 -0.26 11.04 5.52
CA ASP A 66 -1.35 10.75 4.57
C ASP A 66 -1.00 11.14 3.13
N LYS A 67 0.28 11.39 2.83
CA LYS A 67 0.74 11.84 1.51
C LYS A 67 1.77 10.86 0.93
N LEU A 68 1.69 10.66 -0.38
CA LEU A 68 2.69 9.95 -1.16
C LEU A 68 3.44 10.97 -2.02
N ILE A 69 4.76 10.91 -1.97
CA ILE A 69 5.67 11.75 -2.76
C ILE A 69 6.39 10.84 -3.74
N ILE A 70 6.22 11.08 -5.04
CA ILE A 70 6.90 10.36 -6.12
C ILE A 70 7.80 11.35 -6.86
N ASN A 71 9.09 11.03 -6.97
CA ASN A 71 10.09 11.86 -7.66
C ASN A 71 10.16 13.33 -7.20
N GLY A 72 9.70 13.62 -5.97
CA GLY A 72 9.67 14.97 -5.41
C GLY A 72 8.31 15.65 -5.48
N GLU A 73 7.36 15.10 -6.22
CA GLU A 73 6.01 15.65 -6.36
C GLU A 73 5.03 14.98 -5.40
N VAL A 74 4.16 15.78 -4.79
CA VAL A 74 3.10 15.29 -3.90
C VAL A 74 1.94 14.78 -4.77
N CYS A 75 1.66 13.48 -4.70
CA CYS A 75 0.51 12.89 -5.35
C CYS A 75 -0.71 12.98 -4.41
N PRO A 76 -1.74 13.79 -4.72
CA PRO A 76 -2.95 13.85 -3.91
C PRO A 76 -3.78 12.57 -4.09
N ILE A 77 -4.38 12.10 -2.99
CA ILE A 77 -5.26 10.90 -2.95
C ILE A 77 -6.36 10.96 -4.02
N ASN A 78 -6.86 12.15 -4.35
CA ASN A 78 -7.93 12.36 -5.33
C ASN A 78 -7.55 12.03 -6.78
N GLN A 79 -6.25 12.00 -7.13
CA GLN A 79 -5.81 11.58 -8.47
C GLN A 79 -5.79 10.06 -8.64
N LEU A 80 -6.07 9.29 -7.57
CA LEU A 80 -5.87 7.84 -7.52
C LEU A 80 -7.17 7.05 -7.73
N GLN A 81 -8.34 7.68 -7.57
CA GLN A 81 -9.63 7.07 -7.93
C GLN A 81 -9.84 6.94 -9.45
N LYS A 82 -9.09 7.72 -10.26
CA LYS A 82 -9.23 7.69 -11.72
C LYS A 82 -8.57 6.45 -12.35
N ALA A 83 -7.49 5.93 -11.76
CA ALA A 83 -6.78 4.75 -12.28
C ALA A 83 -7.48 3.42 -11.96
N ASP A 84 -8.25 3.36 -10.86
CA ASP A 84 -9.04 2.17 -10.51
C ASP A 84 -10.27 2.02 -11.43
N HIS A 85 -10.84 3.13 -11.93
CA HIS A 85 -11.94 3.10 -12.90
C HIS A 85 -11.50 2.71 -14.32
N GLU A 86 -10.28 3.03 -14.74
CA GLU A 86 -9.77 2.63 -16.07
C GLU A 86 -9.33 1.16 -16.12
N LYS A 87 -8.91 0.58 -14.99
CA LYS A 87 -8.55 -0.85 -14.91
C LYS A 87 -9.77 -1.78 -14.83
N SER A 88 -10.88 -1.33 -14.25
CA SER A 88 -12.12 -2.13 -14.18
C SER A 88 -12.77 -2.35 -15.56
N ASP A 89 -12.55 -1.44 -16.49
CA ASP A 89 -13.18 -1.49 -17.80
C ASP A 89 -12.41 -2.43 -18.76
N GLN A 90 -11.08 -2.46 -18.70
CA GLN A 90 -10.27 -3.36 -19.54
C GLN A 90 -10.28 -4.83 -19.10
N GLU A 91 -10.43 -5.10 -17.79
CA GLU A 91 -10.51 -6.48 -17.29
C GLU A 91 -11.88 -7.12 -17.58
N ASN A 92 -12.96 -6.33 -17.58
CA ASN A 92 -14.30 -6.80 -17.94
C ASN A 92 -14.46 -7.04 -19.46
N GLU A 93 -13.79 -6.27 -20.30
CA GLU A 93 -13.85 -6.45 -21.75
C GLU A 93 -13.09 -7.71 -22.22
N SER A 94 -12.00 -8.06 -21.52
CA SER A 94 -11.20 -9.25 -21.79
C SER A 94 -11.89 -10.56 -21.39
N LYS A 95 -12.75 -10.54 -20.35
CA LYS A 95 -13.51 -11.72 -19.90
C LYS A 95 -14.73 -12.01 -20.77
N ARG A 96 -15.27 -11.02 -21.49
CA ARG A 96 -16.41 -11.19 -22.40
C ARG A 96 -16.06 -11.85 -23.74
N LYS A 97 -14.77 -11.92 -24.12
CA LYS A 97 -14.32 -12.53 -25.39
C LYS A 97 -13.88 -14.00 -25.29
N GLN A 98 -13.85 -14.59 -24.09
CA GLN A 98 -13.60 -16.03 -23.94
C GLN A 98 -14.93 -16.78 -24.10
N GLY A 99 -15.19 -17.26 -25.32
CA GLY A 99 -16.30 -18.17 -25.60
C GLY A 99 -16.22 -19.46 -24.77
N PRO A 100 -17.32 -20.23 -24.68
CA PRO A 100 -17.37 -21.43 -23.84
C PRO A 100 -16.27 -22.42 -24.26
N ARG A 101 -15.50 -22.91 -23.28
CA ARG A 101 -14.54 -23.99 -23.48
C ARG A 101 -15.30 -25.22 -23.97
N SER A 102 -14.96 -25.73 -25.15
CA SER A 102 -15.54 -26.97 -25.65
C SER A 102 -15.25 -28.12 -24.69
N LEU A 103 -16.29 -28.85 -24.31
CA LEU A 103 -16.15 -30.11 -23.57
C LEU A 103 -15.49 -31.13 -24.49
N SER A 104 -14.22 -31.45 -24.24
CA SER A 104 -13.59 -32.61 -24.87
C SER A 104 -14.22 -33.88 -24.28
N VAL A 105 -15.14 -34.49 -25.02
CA VAL A 105 -15.69 -35.81 -24.69
C VAL A 105 -14.58 -36.82 -24.97
N ARG A 106 -14.08 -37.52 -23.95
CA ARG A 106 -13.23 -38.70 -24.12
C ARG A 106 -14.12 -39.87 -24.52
N LEU A 107 -13.82 -40.51 -25.65
CA LEU A 107 -14.45 -41.77 -26.06
C LEU A 107 -13.91 -42.91 -25.17
N PRO A 108 -14.76 -43.84 -24.72
CA PRO A 108 -14.31 -45.03 -24.00
C PRO A 108 -13.68 -46.04 -24.96
N ASN A 109 -12.60 -46.68 -24.51
CA ASN A 109 -12.03 -47.90 -25.12
C ASN A 109 -12.74 -49.14 -24.58
#